data_AF-A0A8J2FHQ0-F1
#
_entry.id   AF-A0A8J2FHQ0-F1
#
_cell.length_a   1.000
_cell.length_b   1.000
_cell.length_c   1.000
_cell.angle_alpha   90.00
_cell.angle_beta   90.00
_cell.angle_gamma   90.00
#
_symmetry.space_group_name_H-M   'P 1'
#
loop_
_entity.id
_entity.type
_entity.pdbx_description
1 polymer ?
#
loop_
_entity_poly.entity_id
_entity_poly.type
_entity_poly.pdbx_seq_one_letter_code
_entity_poly.pdbx_strand_id
1 'polypeptide(L)'
;MLSVMQGNTASQLARAVNQQSATTSRPMMQSLRFFSAKIKPMRDPARPSPPMTPYFMYLAQWRKSAPADVKGKDAAKVAAQQWKALPEAEKAPFLQTYEQKKATYDAAFREYKESGKLDAWKRDPEKPKKPLTGFMRYSMEWRKSNGAGLKATEVTKKAAAAWKELPADKRAAYDGAYKTEKESYDVAMKNYKSSGKEAAFKEKTGIAAKEKQAAEKKMKMKMRTMAMKTKTRMQKKKMQMKMRAQKMKMKMQAMKKKKMMRAMKMKEKSKMRMKKMKVAKAQRELKALNSQAKKLTMLVRRADKMSMKMKKMQKK
;
A
#
# COMPACT_ATOMS: atom_id res chain seq x y z
N MET A 1 53.61 28.37 -7.44
CA MET A 1 52.63 27.51 -6.74
C MET A 1 51.25 27.99 -7.09
N LEU A 2 50.42 27.18 -7.77
CA LEU A 2 48.95 27.22 -7.76
C LEU A 2 48.46 26.23 -8.83
N SER A 3 48.54 24.96 -8.46
CA SER A 3 47.75 23.89 -9.07
C SER A 3 46.87 23.34 -7.96
N VAL A 4 45.72 22.79 -8.35
CA VAL A 4 44.80 21.92 -7.60
C VAL A 4 43.43 22.55 -7.26
N MET A 5 42.41 21.83 -7.72
CA MET A 5 41.03 21.77 -7.22
C MET A 5 39.94 22.70 -7.79
N GLN A 6 39.74 22.62 -9.12
CA GLN A 6 38.38 22.70 -9.68
C GLN A 6 37.90 21.28 -10.04
N GLY A 7 37.42 20.55 -9.04
CA GLY A 7 36.97 19.16 -9.22
C GLY A 7 35.97 18.74 -8.15
N ASN A 8 34.90 19.50 -7.92
CA ASN A 8 33.88 19.06 -6.94
C ASN A 8 32.46 19.61 -7.15
N THR A 9 32.00 19.81 -8.38
CA THR A 9 30.62 20.28 -8.64
C THR A 9 29.75 19.30 -9.44
N ALA A 10 30.35 18.44 -10.27
CA ALA A 10 29.60 17.45 -11.05
C ALA A 10 29.15 16.22 -10.22
N SER A 11 29.93 15.78 -9.23
CA SER A 11 29.59 14.63 -8.38
C SER A 11 28.56 14.94 -7.29
N GLN A 12 28.39 16.22 -6.91
CA GLN A 12 27.41 16.60 -5.89
C GLN A 12 25.99 16.71 -6.49
N LEU A 13 25.86 17.15 -7.75
CA LEU A 13 24.58 17.19 -8.46
C LEU A 13 24.07 15.81 -8.86
N ALA A 14 24.95 14.84 -9.10
CA ALA A 14 24.57 13.45 -9.37
C ALA A 14 24.06 12.70 -8.11
N ARG A 15 24.49 13.10 -6.91
CA ARG A 15 23.98 12.52 -5.64
C ARG A 15 22.61 13.10 -5.25
N ALA A 16 22.31 14.35 -5.60
CA ALA A 16 21.02 14.97 -5.31
C ALA A 16 19.83 14.35 -6.07
N VAL A 17 20.07 13.82 -7.29
CA VAL A 17 19.03 13.15 -8.09
C VAL A 17 18.75 11.71 -7.60
N ASN A 18 19.70 11.06 -6.93
CA ASN A 18 19.53 9.70 -6.41
C ASN A 18 19.02 9.64 -4.96
N GLN A 19 18.90 10.79 -4.27
CA GLN A 19 18.25 10.86 -2.95
C GLN A 19 16.74 11.13 -3.04
N GLN A 20 16.22 11.61 -4.17
CA GLN A 20 14.78 11.77 -4.41
C GLN A 20 14.09 10.49 -4.94
N SER A 21 14.84 9.46 -5.32
CA SER A 21 14.33 8.15 -5.75
C SER A 21 14.22 7.13 -4.61
N ALA A 22 14.78 7.41 -3.42
CA ALA A 22 14.76 6.50 -2.27
C ALA A 22 13.54 6.66 -1.34
N THR A 23 12.62 7.58 -1.62
CA THR A 23 11.37 7.76 -0.85
C THR A 23 10.13 7.40 -1.66
N THR A 24 10.17 6.34 -2.48
CA THR A 24 8.93 5.79 -3.05
C THR A 24 8.97 4.26 -3.11
N SER A 25 9.07 3.59 -1.96
CA SER A 25 8.50 2.24 -1.84
C SER A 25 8.38 1.82 -0.38
N ARG A 26 7.59 2.54 0.40
CA ARG A 26 6.85 1.86 1.47
C ARG A 26 5.48 1.60 0.86
N PRO A 27 5.10 0.36 0.53
CA PRO A 27 3.79 0.11 -0.04
C PRO A 27 2.78 0.70 0.94
N MET A 28 1.92 1.57 0.42
CA MET A 28 0.70 2.06 1.06
C MET A 28 -0.29 0.89 1.21
N MET A 29 0.18 -0.21 1.81
CA MET A 29 -0.55 -1.40 2.22
C MET A 29 -0.38 -1.64 3.73
N GLN A 30 0.41 -0.84 4.44
CA GLN A 30 0.50 -0.94 5.91
C GLN A 30 -0.48 -0.03 6.67
N SER A 31 -1.09 0.98 6.02
CA SER A 31 -2.10 1.84 6.67
C SER A 31 -3.54 1.33 6.54
N LEU A 32 -3.76 0.18 5.89
CA LEU A 32 -5.06 -0.50 5.87
C LEU A 32 -5.30 -1.38 7.11
N ARG A 33 -4.62 -1.12 8.24
CA ARG A 33 -5.10 -1.56 9.56
C ARG A 33 -6.19 -0.60 10.06
N PHE A 34 -7.17 -0.30 9.20
CA PHE A 34 -8.42 0.27 9.68
C PHE A 34 -9.03 -0.75 10.62
N PHE A 35 -9.39 -0.32 11.82
CA PHE A 35 -10.21 -1.06 12.77
C PHE A 35 -11.32 -1.77 11.99
N SER A 36 -11.10 -3.05 11.67
CA SER A 36 -12.13 -3.88 11.09
C SER A 36 -13.16 -4.00 12.19
N ALA A 37 -14.29 -3.30 12.04
CA ALA A 37 -15.46 -3.49 12.88
C ALA A 37 -15.78 -4.98 12.82
N LYS A 38 -15.27 -5.71 13.80
CA LYS A 38 -15.35 -7.16 13.86
C LYS A 38 -16.81 -7.43 14.14
N ILE A 39 -17.54 -7.79 13.09
CA ILE A 39 -18.98 -8.07 13.16
C ILE A 39 -19.14 -9.09 14.29
N LYS A 40 -19.76 -8.66 15.39
CA LYS A 40 -19.95 -9.53 16.56
C LYS A 40 -20.89 -10.66 16.14
N PRO A 41 -20.60 -11.92 16.49
CA PRO A 41 -21.52 -13.02 16.20
C PRO A 41 -22.88 -12.74 16.83
N MET A 42 -23.95 -13.18 16.14
CA MET A 42 -25.27 -13.11 16.74
C MET A 42 -25.26 -13.97 18.01
N ARG A 43 -25.70 -13.37 19.11
CA ARG A 43 -25.86 -14.10 20.37
C ARG A 43 -27.13 -14.93 20.25
N ASP A 44 -27.13 -16.14 20.81
CA ASP A 44 -28.33 -16.97 20.88
C ASP A 44 -29.48 -16.16 21.52
N PRO A 45 -30.63 -16.00 20.84
CA PRO A 45 -31.80 -15.37 21.43
C PRO A 45 -32.28 -16.05 22.71
N ALA A 46 -32.09 -17.37 22.84
CA ALA A 46 -32.47 -18.13 24.02
C ALA A 46 -31.49 -18.00 25.20
N ARG A 47 -30.32 -17.37 24.98
CA ARG A 47 -29.34 -17.16 26.05
C ARG A 47 -29.82 -16.04 26.99
N PRO A 48 -29.98 -16.31 28.31
CA PRO A 48 -30.31 -15.27 29.27
C PRO A 48 -29.39 -14.04 29.12
N SER A 49 -29.97 -12.85 29.20
CA SER A 49 -29.25 -11.58 29.20
C SER A 49 -28.79 -11.26 30.63
N PRO A 50 -27.54 -10.80 30.82
CA PRO A 50 -27.07 -10.41 32.14
C PRO A 50 -27.88 -9.20 32.63
N PRO A 51 -28.16 -9.11 33.94
CA PRO A 51 -28.86 -7.96 34.50
C PRO A 51 -28.03 -6.68 34.36
N MET A 52 -28.73 -5.55 34.30
CA MET A 52 -28.07 -4.24 34.30
C MET A 52 -27.29 -4.06 35.60
N THR A 53 -26.06 -3.57 35.52
CA THR A 53 -25.25 -3.29 36.71
C THR A 53 -25.88 -2.17 37.56
N PRO A 54 -25.58 -2.07 38.87
CA PRO A 54 -26.17 -1.06 39.76
C PRO A 54 -26.09 0.37 39.22
N TYR A 55 -24.94 0.76 38.68
CA TYR A 55 -24.76 2.08 38.05
C TYR A 55 -25.68 2.33 36.85
N PHE A 56 -25.91 1.34 35.98
CA PHE A 56 -26.80 1.51 34.82
C PHE A 56 -28.27 1.56 35.24
N MET A 57 -28.63 0.89 36.34
CA MET A 57 -29.96 1.00 36.94
C MET A 57 -30.18 2.41 37.51
N TYR A 58 -29.21 2.92 38.27
CA TYR A 58 -29.20 4.30 38.73
C TYR A 58 -29.28 5.29 37.57
N LEU A 59 -28.45 5.11 36.54
CA LEU A 59 -28.42 6.01 35.40
C LEU A 59 -29.73 5.97 34.58
N ALA A 60 -30.45 4.84 34.57
CA ALA A 60 -31.79 4.78 34.00
C ALA A 60 -32.82 5.57 34.84
N GLN A 61 -32.72 5.54 36.18
CA GLN A 61 -33.57 6.34 37.07
C GLN A 61 -33.22 7.83 37.01
N TRP A 62 -31.93 8.15 37.02
CA TRP A 62 -31.42 9.51 36.89
C TRP A 62 -31.85 10.14 35.57
N ARG A 63 -31.83 9.41 34.45
CA ARG A 63 -32.34 9.92 33.16
C ARG A 63 -33.82 10.30 33.16
N LYS A 64 -34.65 9.73 34.04
CA LYS A 64 -36.08 10.09 34.16
C LYS A 64 -36.28 11.41 34.92
N SER A 65 -35.36 11.73 35.83
CA SER A 65 -35.37 12.95 36.64
C SER A 65 -34.38 14.01 36.13
N ALA A 66 -33.57 13.68 35.13
CA ALA A 66 -32.56 14.56 34.58
C ALA A 66 -33.19 15.76 33.86
N PRO A 67 -32.61 16.95 34.00
CA PRO A 67 -33.06 18.12 33.26
C PRO A 67 -32.93 17.88 31.75
N ALA A 68 -33.91 18.34 30.98
CA ALA A 68 -33.99 18.12 29.53
C ALA A 68 -32.79 18.69 28.75
N ASP A 69 -31.99 19.55 29.37
CA ASP A 69 -30.87 20.25 28.75
C ASP A 69 -29.60 19.39 28.61
N VAL A 70 -29.39 18.41 29.51
CA VAL A 70 -28.18 17.57 29.50
C VAL A 70 -28.48 16.21 28.87
N LYS A 71 -28.19 16.06 27.57
CA LYS A 71 -28.45 14.82 26.80
C LYS A 71 -27.17 14.09 26.38
N GLY A 72 -27.30 12.80 26.06
CA GLY A 72 -26.24 12.03 25.41
C GLY A 72 -24.99 11.78 26.26
N LYS A 73 -23.81 12.18 25.75
CA LYS A 73 -22.52 11.86 26.36
C LYS A 73 -22.24 12.65 27.63
N ASP A 74 -22.68 13.91 27.70
CA ASP A 74 -22.39 14.76 28.85
C ASP A 74 -23.29 14.41 30.04
N ALA A 75 -24.52 13.96 29.76
CA ALA A 75 -25.43 13.38 30.75
C ALA A 75 -24.82 12.18 31.48
N ALA A 76 -24.15 11.29 30.74
CA ALA A 76 -23.50 10.12 31.33
C ALA A 76 -22.29 10.50 32.22
N LYS A 77 -21.53 11.55 31.86
CA LYS A 77 -20.41 12.04 32.68
C LYS A 77 -20.91 12.62 33.99
N VAL A 78 -21.94 13.47 33.95
CA VAL A 78 -22.56 14.06 35.15
C VAL A 78 -23.13 12.97 36.04
N ALA A 79 -23.90 12.03 35.48
CA ALA A 79 -24.44 10.90 36.25
C ALA A 79 -23.35 10.01 36.85
N ALA A 80 -22.20 9.83 36.18
CA ALA A 80 -21.07 9.08 36.74
C ALA A 80 -20.42 9.80 37.93
N GLN A 81 -20.29 11.13 37.88
CA GLN A 81 -19.79 11.93 38.99
C GLN A 81 -20.73 11.87 40.19
N GLN A 82 -22.04 12.03 39.95
CA GLN A 82 -23.07 11.92 40.98
C GLN A 82 -23.09 10.52 41.61
N TRP A 83 -23.04 9.45 40.81
CA TRP A 83 -22.94 8.07 41.33
C TRP A 83 -21.69 7.85 42.20
N LYS A 84 -20.56 8.45 41.87
CA LYS A 84 -19.36 8.34 42.70
C LYS A 84 -19.52 9.08 44.03
N ALA A 85 -20.13 10.26 44.02
CA ALA A 85 -20.36 11.10 45.20
C ALA A 85 -21.49 10.57 46.12
N LEU A 86 -22.40 9.74 45.62
CA LEU A 86 -23.48 9.14 46.41
C LEU A 86 -22.95 8.31 47.59
N PRO A 87 -23.57 8.42 48.78
CA PRO A 87 -23.23 7.58 49.92
C PRO A 87 -23.60 6.12 49.65
N GLU A 88 -22.91 5.18 50.32
CA GLU A 88 -23.14 3.75 50.13
C GLU A 88 -24.57 3.32 50.50
N ALA A 89 -25.21 4.03 51.44
CA ALA A 89 -26.59 3.82 51.83
C ALA A 89 -27.58 4.02 50.67
N GLU A 90 -27.34 5.00 49.79
CA GLU A 90 -28.18 5.24 48.61
C GLU A 90 -27.85 4.28 47.45
N LYS A 91 -26.63 3.72 47.44
CA LYS A 91 -26.22 2.67 46.50
C LYS A 91 -26.75 1.28 46.89
N ALA A 92 -26.94 1.05 48.19
CA ALA A 92 -27.40 -0.22 48.75
C ALA A 92 -28.65 -0.81 48.06
N PRO A 93 -29.75 -0.07 47.81
CA PRO A 93 -30.91 -0.64 47.11
C PRO A 93 -30.59 -1.08 45.67
N PHE A 94 -29.70 -0.36 44.96
CA PHE A 94 -29.27 -0.76 43.62
C PHE A 94 -28.37 -2.01 43.64
N LEU A 95 -27.54 -2.15 44.69
CA LEU A 95 -26.70 -3.33 44.88
C LEU A 95 -27.54 -4.56 45.22
N GLN A 96 -28.46 -4.45 46.18
CA GLN A 96 -29.36 -5.55 46.56
C GLN A 96 -30.24 -6.01 45.39
N THR A 97 -30.85 -5.07 44.66
CA THR A 97 -31.64 -5.42 43.47
C THR A 97 -30.79 -6.06 42.36
N TYR A 98 -29.53 -5.65 42.21
CA TYR A 98 -28.59 -6.29 41.29
C TYR A 98 -28.21 -7.70 41.73
N GLU A 99 -27.92 -7.92 43.02
CA GLU A 99 -27.57 -9.23 43.57
C GLU A 99 -28.70 -10.24 43.39
N GLN A 100 -29.95 -9.84 43.67
CA GLN A 100 -31.12 -10.67 43.43
C GLN A 100 -31.27 -11.02 41.95
N LYS A 101 -31.19 -10.03 41.05
CA LYS A 101 -31.27 -10.27 39.60
C LYS A 101 -30.08 -11.06 39.06
N LYS A 102 -28.92 -10.96 39.69
CA LYS A 102 -27.72 -11.72 39.36
C LYS A 102 -27.89 -13.18 39.79
N ALA A 103 -28.43 -13.44 40.97
CA ALA A 103 -28.73 -14.79 41.42
C ALA A 103 -29.73 -15.49 40.49
N THR A 104 -30.81 -14.82 40.09
CA THR A 104 -31.78 -15.38 39.12
C THR A 104 -31.17 -15.59 37.74
N TYR A 105 -30.34 -14.65 37.27
CA TYR A 105 -29.57 -14.81 36.03
C TYR A 105 -28.59 -15.99 36.10
N ASP A 106 -27.85 -16.14 37.19
CA ASP A 106 -26.85 -17.19 37.35
C ASP A 106 -27.54 -18.57 37.38
N ALA A 107 -28.70 -18.69 38.03
CA ALA A 107 -29.54 -19.91 37.98
C ALA A 107 -30.03 -20.20 36.55
N ALA A 108 -30.69 -19.24 35.90
CA ALA A 108 -31.19 -19.40 34.53
C ALA A 108 -30.07 -19.69 33.51
N PHE A 109 -28.89 -19.09 33.70
CA PHE A 109 -27.74 -19.31 32.83
C PHE A 109 -27.08 -20.68 33.06
N ARG A 110 -27.11 -21.21 34.29
CA ARG A 110 -26.70 -22.59 34.59
C ARG A 110 -27.63 -23.59 33.88
N GLU A 111 -28.94 -23.44 34.02
CA GLU A 111 -29.93 -24.28 33.31
C GLU A 111 -29.76 -24.20 31.78
N TYR A 112 -29.51 -23.00 31.23
CA TYR A 112 -29.24 -22.83 29.81
C TYR A 112 -27.94 -23.53 29.36
N LYS A 113 -26.93 -23.61 30.23
CA LYS A 113 -25.68 -24.34 29.94
C LYS A 113 -25.89 -25.85 30.05
N GLU A 114 -26.58 -26.31 31.09
CA GLU A 114 -26.84 -27.74 31.35
C GLU A 114 -27.80 -28.36 30.34
N SER A 115 -28.78 -27.60 29.84
CA SER A 115 -29.66 -28.01 28.74
C SER A 115 -28.94 -28.19 27.39
N GLY A 116 -27.62 -27.93 27.31
CA GLY A 116 -26.82 -28.10 26.10
C GLY A 116 -27.11 -27.08 24.99
N LYS A 117 -28.07 -26.17 25.17
CA LYS A 117 -28.42 -25.12 24.19
C LYS A 117 -27.23 -24.23 23.85
N LEU A 118 -26.39 -23.90 24.84
CA LEU A 118 -25.16 -23.14 24.63
C LEU A 118 -24.19 -23.86 23.67
N ASP A 119 -24.03 -25.17 23.85
CA ASP A 119 -23.10 -25.96 23.05
C ASP A 119 -23.67 -26.20 21.66
N ALA A 120 -24.98 -26.46 21.55
CA ALA A 120 -25.71 -26.50 20.29
C ALA A 120 -25.59 -25.20 19.49
N TRP A 121 -25.63 -24.04 20.15
CA TRP A 121 -25.43 -22.75 19.48
C TRP A 121 -23.99 -22.52 19.02
N LYS A 122 -23.00 -22.95 19.81
CA LYS A 122 -21.58 -22.81 19.47
C LYS A 122 -21.15 -23.77 18.37
N ARG A 123 -21.68 -24.99 18.39
CA ARG A 123 -21.36 -26.07 17.47
C ARG A 123 -22.65 -26.79 17.13
N ASP A 124 -22.93 -26.85 15.84
CA ASP A 124 -24.08 -27.61 15.33
C ASP A 124 -24.11 -29.04 15.92
N PRO A 125 -25.21 -29.42 16.61
CA PRO A 125 -25.42 -30.77 17.12
C PRO A 125 -25.41 -31.84 16.02
N GLU A 126 -25.96 -31.53 14.85
CA GLU A 126 -26.11 -32.48 13.73
C GLU A 126 -24.83 -32.63 12.93
N LYS A 127 -23.87 -31.73 13.11
CA LYS A 127 -22.57 -31.82 12.44
C LYS A 127 -21.81 -33.02 13.00
N PRO A 128 -21.40 -33.99 12.16
CA PRO A 128 -20.60 -35.13 12.59
C PRO A 128 -19.34 -34.69 13.38
N LYS A 129 -18.97 -35.47 14.41
CA LYS A 129 -17.73 -35.25 15.16
C LYS A 129 -16.57 -35.88 14.39
N LYS A 130 -15.45 -35.16 14.31
CA LYS A 130 -14.24 -35.71 13.71
C LYS A 130 -13.78 -36.92 14.54
N PRO A 131 -13.44 -38.04 13.90
CA PRO A 131 -12.97 -39.21 14.63
C PRO A 131 -11.62 -38.90 15.27
N LEU A 132 -11.36 -39.56 16.40
CA LEU A 132 -10.12 -39.38 17.12
C LEU A 132 -8.98 -40.07 16.36
N THR A 133 -7.89 -39.33 16.16
CA THR A 133 -6.66 -39.84 15.57
C THR A 133 -6.03 -40.91 16.46
N GLY A 134 -5.15 -41.74 15.88
CA GLY A 134 -4.49 -42.82 16.63
C GLY A 134 -3.79 -42.32 17.90
N PHE A 135 -3.03 -41.22 17.80
CA PHE A 135 -2.42 -40.57 18.96
C PHE A 135 -3.44 -40.09 20.00
N MET A 136 -4.58 -39.52 19.60
CA MET A 136 -5.58 -39.02 20.55
C MET A 136 -6.24 -40.17 21.33
N ARG A 137 -6.47 -41.32 20.68
CA ARG A 137 -6.96 -42.55 21.33
C ARG A 137 -5.97 -43.04 22.38
N TYR A 138 -4.72 -43.20 21.95
CA TYR A 138 -3.64 -43.59 22.84
C TYR A 138 -3.46 -42.59 24.00
N SER A 139 -3.49 -41.29 23.74
CA SER A 139 -3.36 -40.25 24.76
C SER A 139 -4.47 -40.32 25.81
N MET A 140 -5.70 -40.69 25.43
CA MET A 140 -6.79 -40.90 26.38
C MET A 140 -6.58 -42.14 27.25
N GLU A 141 -6.15 -43.26 26.66
CA GLU A 141 -5.84 -44.50 27.39
C GLU A 141 -4.65 -44.31 28.34
N TRP A 142 -3.60 -43.66 27.83
CA TRP A 142 -2.41 -43.31 28.59
C TRP A 142 -2.75 -42.37 29.75
N ARG A 143 -3.62 -41.37 29.53
CA ARG A 143 -4.10 -40.47 30.59
C ARG A 143 -4.91 -41.21 31.65
N LYS A 144 -5.77 -42.17 31.28
CA LYS A 144 -6.53 -42.95 32.26
C LYS A 144 -5.62 -43.76 33.18
N SER A 145 -4.53 -44.30 32.62
CA SER A 145 -3.63 -45.20 33.35
C SER A 145 -2.51 -44.46 34.11
N ASN A 146 -2.01 -43.34 33.57
CA ASN A 146 -0.82 -42.64 34.06
C ASN A 146 -1.07 -41.16 34.41
N GLY A 147 -2.30 -40.66 34.24
CA GLY A 147 -2.62 -39.25 34.37
C GLY A 147 -3.12 -38.81 35.74
N ALA A 148 -3.30 -39.74 36.69
CA ALA A 148 -3.72 -39.41 38.04
C ALA A 148 -2.64 -38.54 38.74
N GLY A 149 -3.05 -37.40 39.31
CA GLY A 149 -2.16 -36.48 40.03
C GLY A 149 -1.28 -35.58 39.15
N LEU A 150 -1.21 -35.80 37.83
CA LEU A 150 -0.39 -34.97 36.93
C LEU A 150 -1.22 -33.85 36.27
N LYS A 151 -0.58 -32.71 36.05
CA LYS A 151 -1.19 -31.63 35.25
C LYS A 151 -1.40 -32.10 33.82
N ALA A 152 -2.55 -31.76 33.21
CA ALA A 152 -2.91 -32.20 31.86
C ALA A 152 -1.86 -31.90 30.78
N THR A 153 -1.09 -30.81 30.95
CA THR A 153 0.04 -30.45 30.08
C THR A 153 1.21 -31.43 30.18
N GLU A 154 1.53 -31.91 31.39
CA GLU A 154 2.57 -32.90 31.64
C GLU A 154 2.15 -34.29 31.15
N VAL A 155 0.89 -34.66 31.39
CA VAL A 155 0.28 -35.90 30.86
C VAL A 155 0.41 -35.95 29.34
N THR A 156 0.09 -34.85 28.65
CA THR A 156 0.17 -34.81 27.19
C THR A 156 1.61 -34.92 26.68
N LYS A 157 2.58 -34.29 27.37
CA LYS A 157 4.01 -34.40 27.02
C LYS A 157 4.54 -35.83 27.20
N LYS A 158 4.23 -36.47 28.32
CA LYS A 158 4.63 -37.86 28.60
C LYS A 158 3.96 -38.85 27.65
N ALA A 159 2.66 -38.68 27.38
CA ALA A 159 1.96 -39.46 26.35
C ALA A 159 2.57 -39.28 24.95
N ALA A 160 3.00 -38.06 24.59
CA ALA A 160 3.65 -37.83 23.30
C ALA A 160 5.04 -38.49 23.21
N ALA A 161 5.81 -38.52 24.30
CA ALA A 161 7.08 -39.24 24.36
C ALA A 161 6.85 -40.75 24.22
N ALA A 162 5.95 -41.31 25.01
CA ALA A 162 5.60 -42.73 24.96
C ALA A 162 5.02 -43.15 23.59
N TRP A 163 4.28 -42.27 22.91
CA TRP A 163 3.81 -42.50 21.53
C TRP A 163 4.95 -42.56 20.50
N LYS A 164 6.04 -41.82 20.69
CA LYS A 164 7.20 -41.90 19.79
C LYS A 164 7.95 -43.21 19.96
N GLU A 165 8.03 -43.71 21.19
CA GLU A 165 8.71 -44.96 21.56
C GLU A 165 7.85 -46.22 21.28
N LEU A 166 6.53 -46.07 21.10
CA LEU A 166 5.66 -47.18 20.75
C LEU A 166 6.10 -47.88 19.44
N PRO A 167 6.07 -49.23 19.40
CA PRO A 167 6.38 -49.98 18.18
C PRO A 167 5.38 -49.65 17.06
N ALA A 168 5.87 -49.73 15.82
CA ALA A 168 5.10 -49.39 14.63
C ALA A 168 3.79 -50.17 14.53
N ASP A 169 3.77 -51.44 14.94
CA ASP A 169 2.59 -52.32 14.86
C ASP A 169 1.46 -51.85 15.79
N LYS A 170 1.80 -51.45 17.03
CA LYS A 170 0.81 -50.91 17.97
C LYS A 170 0.28 -49.56 17.48
N ARG A 171 1.14 -48.70 16.91
CA ARG A 171 0.69 -47.44 16.29
C ARG A 171 -0.21 -47.68 15.08
N ALA A 172 0.13 -48.67 14.25
CA ALA A 172 -0.64 -49.03 13.06
C ALA A 172 -2.06 -49.50 13.41
N ALA A 173 -2.25 -50.22 14.53
CA ALA A 173 -3.58 -50.60 15.01
C ALA A 173 -4.46 -49.37 15.33
N TYR A 174 -3.90 -48.37 16.04
CA TYR A 174 -4.60 -47.13 16.35
C TYR A 174 -4.89 -46.28 15.09
N ASP A 175 -3.96 -46.25 14.13
CA ASP A 175 -4.15 -45.54 12.86
C ASP A 175 -5.16 -46.25 11.94
N GLY A 176 -5.22 -47.59 11.99
CA GLY A 176 -6.23 -48.40 11.31
C GLY A 176 -7.65 -48.04 11.76
N ALA A 177 -7.89 -47.99 13.08
CA ALA A 177 -9.17 -47.58 13.65
C ALA A 177 -9.54 -46.12 13.29
N TYR A 178 -8.56 -45.23 13.17
CA TYR A 178 -8.81 -43.85 12.70
C TYR A 178 -9.24 -43.81 11.23
N LYS A 179 -8.59 -44.60 10.36
CA LYS A 179 -8.91 -44.63 8.92
C LYS A 179 -10.34 -45.08 8.65
N THR A 180 -10.78 -46.17 9.29
CA THR A 180 -12.14 -46.70 9.12
C THR A 180 -13.20 -45.71 9.62
N GLU A 181 -13.02 -45.11 10.79
CA GLU A 181 -13.95 -44.09 11.29
C GLU A 181 -13.88 -42.77 10.50
N LYS A 182 -12.75 -42.46 9.87
CA LYS A 182 -12.62 -41.30 8.99
C LYS A 182 -13.46 -41.47 7.72
N GLU A 183 -13.50 -42.67 7.15
CA GLU A 183 -14.34 -42.95 5.98
C GLU A 183 -15.82 -42.78 6.31
N SER A 184 -16.28 -43.32 7.44
CA SER A 184 -17.68 -43.14 7.89
C SER A 184 -18.00 -41.67 8.20
N TYR A 185 -17.07 -40.94 8.82
CA TYR A 185 -17.19 -39.49 9.03
C TYR A 185 -17.26 -38.70 7.71
N ASP A 186 -16.45 -39.07 6.71
CA ASP A 186 -16.43 -38.37 5.42
C ASP A 186 -17.75 -38.58 4.67
N VAL A 187 -18.34 -39.78 4.73
CA VAL A 187 -19.69 -40.06 4.21
C VAL A 187 -20.75 -39.26 4.98
N ALA A 188 -20.74 -39.30 6.31
CA ALA A 188 -21.67 -38.56 7.15
C ALA A 188 -21.58 -37.04 6.91
N MET A 189 -20.37 -36.50 6.73
CA MET A 189 -20.13 -35.09 6.44
C MET A 189 -20.62 -34.69 5.04
N LYS A 190 -20.50 -35.57 4.04
CA LYS A 190 -21.08 -35.34 2.71
C LYS A 190 -22.60 -35.26 2.81
N ASN A 191 -23.22 -36.21 3.51
CA ASN A 191 -24.67 -36.24 3.71
C ASN A 191 -25.18 -35.00 4.49
N TYR A 192 -24.46 -34.58 5.54
CA TYR A 192 -24.80 -33.38 6.31
C TYR A 192 -24.67 -32.08 5.50
N LYS A 193 -23.70 -32.02 4.57
CA LYS A 193 -23.55 -30.90 3.65
C LYS A 193 -24.64 -30.89 2.59
N SER A 194 -24.98 -32.04 2.02
CA SER A 194 -26.01 -32.15 0.98
C SER A 194 -27.42 -31.97 1.53
N SER A 195 -27.67 -32.32 2.79
CA SER A 195 -28.98 -32.17 3.43
C SER A 195 -29.37 -30.72 3.74
N GLY A 196 -28.51 -29.73 3.45
CA GLY A 196 -28.77 -28.32 3.73
C GLY A 196 -28.73 -27.92 5.22
N LYS A 197 -28.51 -28.88 6.13
CA LYS A 197 -28.45 -28.68 7.58
C LYS A 197 -27.35 -27.69 7.97
N GLU A 198 -26.18 -27.78 7.33
CA GLU A 198 -25.09 -26.80 7.51
C GLU A 198 -25.51 -25.38 7.13
N ALA A 199 -26.26 -25.22 6.04
CA ALA A 199 -26.70 -23.90 5.57
C ALA A 199 -27.74 -23.31 6.54
N ALA A 200 -28.72 -24.10 6.97
CA ALA A 200 -29.73 -23.68 7.94
C ALA A 200 -29.10 -23.29 9.29
N PHE A 201 -28.12 -24.06 9.78
CA PHE A 201 -27.39 -23.72 11.00
C PHE A 201 -26.60 -22.42 10.86
N LYS A 202 -25.90 -22.23 9.73
CA LYS A 202 -25.15 -21.00 9.45
C LYS A 202 -26.07 -19.78 9.35
N GLU A 203 -27.27 -19.94 8.82
CA GLU A 203 -28.28 -18.88 8.77
C GLU A 203 -28.78 -18.54 10.18
N LYS A 204 -29.22 -19.54 10.95
CA LYS A 204 -29.69 -19.38 12.34
C LYS A 204 -28.67 -18.71 13.24
N THR A 205 -27.38 -19.04 13.09
CA THR A 205 -26.29 -18.47 13.91
C THR A 205 -25.70 -17.17 13.37
N GLY A 206 -26.17 -16.69 12.21
CA GLY A 206 -25.66 -15.50 11.54
C GLY A 206 -24.25 -15.66 10.93
N ILE A 207 -23.72 -16.88 10.87
CA ILE A 207 -22.44 -17.20 10.22
C ILE A 207 -22.55 -16.96 8.71
N ALA A 208 -23.67 -17.32 8.08
CA ALA A 208 -23.90 -17.12 6.65
C ALA A 208 -23.84 -15.64 6.25
N ALA A 209 -24.49 -14.76 7.03
CA ALA A 209 -24.44 -13.32 6.81
C ALA A 209 -23.00 -12.77 6.91
N LYS A 210 -22.20 -13.27 7.84
CA LYS A 210 -20.78 -12.91 7.96
C LYS A 210 -19.95 -13.41 6.80
N GLU A 211 -20.17 -14.64 6.33
CA GLU A 211 -19.48 -15.19 5.16
C GLU A 211 -19.80 -14.37 3.91
N LYS A 212 -21.07 -14.01 3.69
CA LYS A 212 -21.51 -13.12 2.60
C LYS A 212 -20.86 -11.75 2.70
N GLN A 213 -20.91 -11.09 3.87
CA GLN A 213 -20.27 -9.77 4.06
C GLN A 213 -18.74 -9.84 3.92
N ALA A 214 -18.10 -10.92 4.36
CA ALA A 214 -16.66 -11.13 4.19
C ALA A 214 -16.29 -11.34 2.71
N ALA A 215 -17.10 -12.11 1.96
CA ALA A 215 -16.95 -12.31 0.53
C ALA A 215 -17.14 -10.99 -0.23
N GLU A 216 -18.17 -10.22 0.09
CA GLU A 216 -18.43 -8.91 -0.49
C GLU A 216 -17.28 -7.93 -0.20
N LYS A 217 -16.80 -7.86 1.04
CA LYS A 217 -15.62 -7.05 1.41
C LYS A 217 -14.39 -7.47 0.62
N LYS A 218 -14.13 -8.78 0.47
CA LYS A 218 -13.02 -9.29 -0.35
C LYS A 218 -13.19 -8.90 -1.81
N MET A 219 -14.39 -9.00 -2.38
CA MET A 219 -14.69 -8.60 -3.76
C MET A 219 -14.52 -7.09 -3.95
N LYS A 220 -15.05 -6.26 -3.05
CA LYS A 220 -14.86 -4.81 -3.06
C LYS A 220 -13.38 -4.43 -2.97
N MET A 221 -12.60 -5.11 -2.13
CA MET A 221 -11.15 -4.92 -2.07
C MET A 221 -10.47 -5.31 -3.38
N LYS A 222 -10.79 -6.48 -3.96
CA LYS A 222 -10.28 -6.90 -5.27
C LYS A 222 -10.62 -5.87 -6.36
N MET A 223 -11.87 -5.42 -6.45
CA MET A 223 -12.31 -4.40 -7.41
C MET A 223 -11.55 -3.08 -7.24
N ARG A 224 -11.37 -2.60 -5.99
CA ARG A 224 -10.56 -1.39 -5.71
C ARG A 224 -9.11 -1.58 -6.15
N THR A 225 -8.51 -2.74 -5.90
CA THR A 225 -7.13 -3.00 -6.34
C THR A 225 -7.01 -3.05 -7.86
N MET A 226 -7.97 -3.65 -8.56
CA MET A 226 -8.00 -3.68 -10.02
C MET A 226 -8.18 -2.26 -10.59
N ALA A 227 -9.12 -1.48 -10.07
CA ALA A 227 -9.33 -0.09 -10.47
C ALA A 227 -8.10 0.80 -10.22
N MET A 228 -7.38 0.57 -9.10
CA MET A 228 -6.14 1.28 -8.82
C MET A 228 -5.04 0.92 -9.84
N LYS A 229 -4.88 -0.36 -10.16
CA LYS A 229 -3.93 -0.85 -11.19
C LYS A 229 -4.25 -0.31 -12.58
N THR A 230 -5.52 -0.27 -12.98
CA THR A 230 -5.92 0.30 -14.28
C THR A 230 -5.66 1.80 -14.34
N LYS A 231 -6.00 2.54 -13.27
CA LYS A 231 -5.73 3.99 -13.17
C LYS A 231 -4.24 4.31 -13.25
N THR A 232 -3.39 3.56 -12.55
CA THR A 232 -1.92 3.72 -12.64
C THR A 232 -1.40 3.39 -14.04
N ARG A 233 -1.91 2.33 -14.68
CA ARG A 233 -1.55 1.99 -16.07
C ARG A 233 -1.91 3.10 -17.05
N MET A 234 -3.09 3.69 -16.92
CA MET A 234 -3.53 4.82 -17.74
C MET A 234 -2.67 6.07 -17.51
N GLN A 235 -2.36 6.40 -16.25
CA GLN A 235 -1.46 7.52 -15.92
C GLN A 235 -0.05 7.30 -16.50
N LYS A 236 0.50 6.08 -16.40
CA LYS A 236 1.78 5.72 -17.02
C LYS A 236 1.75 5.88 -18.53
N LYS A 237 0.71 5.40 -19.21
CA LYS A 237 0.53 5.59 -20.67
C LYS A 237 0.41 7.07 -21.04
N LYS A 238 -0.37 7.87 -20.29
CA LYS A 238 -0.52 9.31 -20.52
C LYS A 238 0.81 10.05 -20.36
N MET A 239 1.58 9.72 -19.33
CA MET A 239 2.93 10.27 -19.11
C MET A 239 3.88 9.88 -20.26
N GLN A 240 3.87 8.62 -20.69
CA GLN A 240 4.69 8.18 -21.83
C GLN A 240 4.32 8.92 -23.13
N MET A 241 3.03 9.13 -23.41
CA MET A 241 2.60 9.91 -24.58
C MET A 241 3.06 11.37 -24.49
N LYS A 242 2.94 12.01 -23.32
CA LYS A 242 3.46 13.38 -23.11
C LYS A 242 4.96 13.45 -23.35
N MET A 243 5.73 12.51 -22.81
CA MET A 243 7.19 12.45 -23.02
C MET A 243 7.55 12.23 -24.50
N ARG A 244 6.82 11.36 -25.21
CA ARG A 244 7.00 11.15 -26.66
C ARG A 244 6.69 12.42 -27.45
N ALA A 245 5.58 13.10 -27.15
CA ALA A 245 5.20 14.36 -27.81
C ALA A 245 6.24 15.46 -27.55
N GLN A 246 6.75 15.59 -26.32
CA GLN A 246 7.80 16.55 -25.99
C GLN A 246 9.11 16.22 -26.72
N LYS A 247 9.51 14.94 -26.79
CA LYS A 247 10.68 14.51 -27.56
C LYS A 247 10.56 14.86 -29.05
N MET A 248 9.37 14.68 -29.63
CA MET A 248 9.10 15.09 -31.02
C MET A 248 9.16 16.60 -31.22
N LYS A 249 8.60 17.39 -30.30
CA LYS A 249 8.71 18.86 -30.32
C LYS A 249 10.18 19.31 -30.26
N MET A 250 10.98 18.73 -29.37
CA MET A 250 12.41 19.03 -29.25
C MET A 250 13.18 18.66 -30.53
N LYS A 251 12.90 17.50 -31.13
CA LYS A 251 13.49 17.11 -32.43
C LYS A 251 13.13 18.09 -33.55
N MET A 252 11.86 18.50 -33.63
CA MET A 252 11.39 19.50 -34.59
C MET A 252 12.09 20.85 -34.41
N GLN A 253 12.23 21.32 -33.16
CA GLN A 253 12.96 22.56 -32.86
C GLN A 253 14.44 22.45 -33.22
N ALA A 254 15.10 21.33 -32.93
CA ALA A 254 16.49 21.08 -33.31
C ALA A 254 16.68 21.07 -34.84
N MET A 255 15.75 20.44 -35.57
CA MET A 255 15.73 20.44 -37.04
C MET A 255 15.57 21.86 -37.59
N LYS A 256 14.64 22.67 -37.05
CA LYS A 256 14.46 24.08 -37.43
C LYS A 256 15.72 24.89 -37.15
N LYS A 257 16.34 24.75 -35.97
CA LYS A 257 17.62 25.40 -35.62
C LYS A 257 18.73 25.00 -36.60
N LYS A 258 18.85 23.71 -36.93
CA LYS A 258 19.86 23.21 -37.89
C LYS A 258 19.66 23.80 -39.29
N LYS A 259 18.41 23.88 -39.77
CA LYS A 259 18.08 24.54 -41.05
C LYS A 259 18.42 26.04 -41.02
N MET A 260 18.06 26.74 -39.96
CA MET A 260 18.39 28.16 -39.77
C MET A 260 19.91 28.40 -39.75
N MET A 261 20.66 27.59 -39.00
CA MET A 261 22.13 27.67 -38.95
C MET A 261 22.78 27.41 -40.32
N ARG A 262 22.27 26.45 -41.08
CA ARG A 262 22.74 26.20 -42.46
C ARG A 262 22.45 27.40 -43.37
N ALA A 263 21.25 27.97 -43.28
CA ALA A 263 20.89 29.16 -44.06
C ALA A 263 21.76 30.39 -43.70
N MET A 264 22.03 30.62 -42.41
CA MET A 264 22.95 31.67 -41.96
C MET A 264 24.36 31.46 -42.51
N LYS A 265 24.92 30.24 -42.38
CA LYS A 265 26.24 29.91 -42.94
C LYS A 265 26.31 30.13 -44.45
N MET A 266 25.24 29.81 -45.19
CA MET A 266 25.19 30.05 -46.65
C MET A 266 25.16 31.55 -46.98
N LYS A 267 24.35 32.33 -46.26
CA LYS A 267 24.31 33.80 -46.41
C LYS A 267 25.68 34.41 -46.10
N GLU A 268 26.34 33.96 -45.05
CA GLU A 268 27.65 34.45 -44.65
C GLU A 268 28.75 34.08 -45.66
N LYS A 269 28.74 32.85 -46.17
CA LYS A 269 29.60 32.45 -47.31
C LYS A 269 29.37 33.33 -48.53
N SER A 270 28.12 33.64 -48.87
CA SER A 270 27.78 34.55 -49.98
C SER A 270 28.33 35.96 -49.75
N LYS A 271 28.11 36.54 -48.56
CA LYS A 271 28.67 37.85 -48.16
C LYS A 271 30.19 37.87 -48.27
N MET A 272 30.86 36.82 -47.81
CA MET A 272 32.32 36.68 -47.91
C MET A 272 32.80 36.59 -49.35
N ARG A 273 32.09 35.84 -50.22
CA ARG A 273 32.39 35.79 -51.67
C ARG A 273 32.24 37.18 -52.30
N MET A 274 31.15 37.90 -52.00
CA MET A 274 30.95 39.27 -52.48
C MET A 274 32.06 40.22 -52.02
N LYS A 275 32.47 40.14 -50.74
CA LYS A 275 33.58 40.94 -50.21
C LYS A 275 34.90 40.62 -50.93
N LYS A 276 35.21 39.34 -51.15
CA LYS A 276 36.39 38.92 -51.92
C LYS A 276 36.36 39.44 -53.36
N MET A 277 35.22 39.39 -54.04
CA MET A 277 35.09 39.94 -55.39
C MET A 277 35.31 41.46 -55.43
N LYS A 278 34.76 42.20 -54.47
CA LYS A 278 34.99 43.65 -54.36
C LYS A 278 36.48 43.97 -54.14
N VAL A 279 37.14 43.25 -53.25
CA VAL A 279 38.59 43.40 -53.01
C VAL A 279 39.39 43.07 -54.27
N ALA A 280 39.06 41.98 -54.96
CA ALA A 280 39.74 41.62 -56.21
C ALA A 280 39.54 42.67 -57.31
N LYS A 281 38.35 43.28 -57.41
CA LYS A 281 38.08 44.38 -58.34
C LYS A 281 38.92 45.61 -58.00
N ALA A 282 38.91 46.05 -56.73
CA ALA A 282 39.72 47.19 -56.27
C ALA A 282 41.23 46.96 -56.50
N GLN A 283 41.71 45.72 -56.29
CA GLN A 283 43.11 45.36 -56.58
C GLN A 283 43.44 45.46 -58.08
N ARG A 284 42.52 45.07 -58.97
CA ARG A 284 42.70 45.22 -60.42
C ARG A 284 42.75 46.70 -60.83
N GLU A 285 41.84 47.51 -60.28
CA GLU A 285 41.82 48.96 -60.50
C GLU A 285 43.12 49.63 -60.00
N LEU A 286 43.60 49.28 -58.80
CA LEU A 286 44.87 49.76 -58.26
C LEU A 286 46.06 49.37 -59.16
N LYS A 287 46.08 48.12 -59.66
CA LYS A 287 47.13 47.68 -60.59
C LYS A 287 47.09 48.45 -61.92
N ALA A 288 45.90 48.72 -62.45
CA ALA A 288 45.72 49.50 -63.66
C ALA A 288 46.21 50.95 -63.46
N LEU A 289 45.80 51.62 -62.37
CA LEU A 289 46.26 52.96 -62.01
C LEU A 289 47.79 53.01 -61.83
N ASN A 290 48.37 52.03 -61.13
CA ASN A 290 49.83 51.92 -60.98
C ASN A 290 50.53 51.73 -62.34
N SER A 291 49.95 50.97 -63.25
CA SER A 291 50.51 50.81 -64.60
C SER A 291 50.46 52.13 -65.40
N GLN A 292 49.38 52.92 -65.25
CA GLN A 292 49.24 54.23 -65.86
C GLN A 292 50.22 55.24 -65.26
N ALA A 293 50.36 55.28 -63.94
CA ALA A 293 51.33 56.12 -63.23
C ALA A 293 52.78 55.81 -63.67
N LYS A 294 53.12 54.52 -63.87
CA LYS A 294 54.43 54.10 -64.43
C LYS A 294 54.65 54.61 -65.86
N LYS A 295 53.62 54.55 -66.72
CA LYS A 295 53.70 55.10 -68.08
C LYS A 295 53.89 56.62 -68.06
N LEU A 296 53.14 57.33 -67.23
CA LEU A 296 53.27 58.78 -67.05
C LEU A 296 54.66 59.17 -66.55
N THR A 297 55.20 58.49 -65.54
CA THR A 297 56.57 58.75 -65.04
C THR A 297 57.63 58.50 -66.11
N MET A 298 57.48 57.47 -66.96
CA MET A 298 58.38 57.27 -68.11
C MET A 298 58.28 58.41 -69.14
N LEU A 299 57.06 58.90 -69.42
CA LEU A 299 56.86 60.04 -70.32
C LEU A 299 57.48 61.32 -69.76
N VAL A 300 57.30 61.61 -68.47
CA VAL A 300 57.93 62.76 -67.79
C VAL A 300 59.46 62.64 -67.88
N ARG A 301 60.05 61.48 -67.53
CA ARG A 301 61.51 61.27 -67.68
C ARG A 301 61.98 61.48 -69.13
N ARG A 302 61.18 61.05 -70.11
CA ARG A 302 61.49 61.24 -71.53
C ARG A 302 61.41 62.73 -71.92
N ALA A 303 60.40 63.45 -71.44
CA ALA A 303 60.25 64.89 -71.62
C ALA A 303 61.40 65.67 -70.96
N ASP A 304 61.80 65.31 -69.74
CA ASP A 304 62.96 65.90 -69.04
C ASP A 304 64.26 65.66 -69.82
N LYS A 305 64.46 64.45 -70.34
CA LYS A 305 65.63 64.11 -71.16
C LYS A 305 65.65 64.92 -72.47
N MET A 306 64.49 65.13 -73.08
CA MET A 306 64.35 65.99 -74.27
C MET A 306 64.59 67.46 -73.93
N SER A 307 64.05 67.98 -72.84
CA SER A 307 64.29 69.34 -72.34
C SER A 307 65.76 69.60 -72.02
N MET A 308 66.43 68.66 -71.35
CA MET A 308 67.88 68.68 -71.12
C MET A 308 68.67 68.70 -72.43
N LYS A 309 68.23 67.95 -73.45
CA LYS A 309 68.85 67.96 -74.79
C LYS A 309 68.65 69.31 -75.49
N MET A 310 67.45 69.88 -75.43
CA MET A 310 67.15 71.21 -75.99
C MET A 310 67.94 72.32 -75.31
N LYS A 311 68.03 72.33 -73.97
CA LYS A 311 68.86 73.28 -73.20
C LYS A 311 70.35 73.17 -73.54
N LYS A 312 70.84 71.97 -73.89
CA LYS A 312 72.21 71.78 -74.40
C LYS A 312 72.40 72.34 -75.82
N MET A 313 71.36 72.28 -76.67
CA MET A 313 71.43 72.83 -78.04
C MET A 313 71.36 74.36 -78.08
N GLN A 314 70.75 75.02 -77.09
CA GLN A 314 70.66 76.49 -77.00
C GLN A 314 71.89 77.16 -76.36
N LYS A 315 72.88 76.39 -75.87
CA LYS A 315 74.13 76.88 -75.27
C LYS A 315 75.34 76.78 -76.21
N LYS A 316 75.13 76.46 -77.49
CA LYS A 316 76.10 76.55 -78.58
C LYS A 316 75.65 77.62 -79.54
#